data_AF-A0A9D9K6Q4-F1
#
_entry.id   AF-A0A9D9K6Q4-F1
#
_cell.length_a   1.000
_cell.length_b   1.000
_cell.length_c   1.000
_cell.angle_alpha   90.00
_cell.angle_beta   90.00
_cell.angle_gamma   90.00
#
_symmetry.space_group_name_H-M   'P 1'
#
loop_
_entity.id
_entity.type
_entity.pdbx_description
1 polymer ?
#
loop_
_entity_poly.entity_id
_entity_poly.type
_entity_poly.pdbx_seq_one_letter_code
_entity_poly.pdbx_strand_id
1 'polypeptide(L)'
;MLKFLLSCLLWISLLFTIQPNSAWAAEDVLDVYFFYSATCPHCMKQEPLMEYIDETYDEVRVLSYEVTQSPSIWEEFRREYDITNAAVPRTFIGDISFIGYTEEDGELEYNPVYRGYSGYRNQIIRAIEEEAHIDILLPEEQSQPSSGLPWYVFSLSGIYLVSYPFIRNRLQTAQKKRYWMGGFLALLILSLFTFVALTPDTIVRGFAQSLPFPLFVTTIALADGFNPCAFAVLIILLSLLTYTKSRRDMMAIGTTFIATSAVIYFVFIMLMISVGSVFIERYGSLFMWILGSVITIAGIINIKDYFFFKKSISLTLSDKQQATITKKAGSIVRDLQRSNRDRRLFFTALGGTVVLAVFVNLIELGCTAILPTVYMASLVQYCRGGLNGCGVSWTILYAGIYAIPLFAILANFIYSFKSSRVTEQQGRVLKLVGGLFMLFFGLVMIVKPQLLLLG
;
A
#
# COMPACT_ATOMS: atom_id res chain seq x y z
N MET A 1 -54.40 54.82 -37.65
CA MET A 1 -53.82 53.54 -37.18
C MET A 1 -52.75 52.98 -38.11
N LEU A 2 -52.92 53.00 -39.45
CA LEU A 2 -51.93 52.44 -40.39
C LEU A 2 -50.56 53.17 -40.41
N LYS A 3 -50.53 54.49 -40.20
CA LYS A 3 -49.28 55.28 -40.14
C LYS A 3 -48.44 55.06 -38.86
N PHE A 4 -49.07 54.61 -37.77
CA PHE A 4 -48.38 54.32 -36.50
C PHE A 4 -47.75 52.91 -36.51
N LEU A 5 -48.43 51.96 -37.16
CA LEU A 5 -47.92 50.59 -37.37
C LEU A 5 -46.72 50.54 -38.32
N LEU A 6 -46.69 51.36 -39.39
CA LEU A 6 -45.53 51.44 -40.29
C LEU A 6 -44.31 52.09 -39.62
N SER A 7 -44.50 53.06 -38.73
CA SER A 7 -43.39 53.71 -38.02
C SER A 7 -42.74 52.78 -37.00
N CYS A 8 -43.51 51.88 -36.36
CA CYS A 8 -42.94 50.84 -35.48
C CYS A 8 -42.19 49.76 -36.26
N LEU A 9 -42.67 49.34 -37.44
CA LEU A 9 -41.99 48.34 -38.26
C LEU A 9 -40.65 48.84 -38.84
N LEU A 10 -40.57 50.13 -39.21
CA LEU A 10 -39.32 50.76 -39.68
C LEU A 10 -38.28 50.97 -38.57
N TRP A 11 -38.71 51.18 -37.32
CA TRP A 11 -37.79 51.25 -36.17
C TRP A 11 -37.29 49.86 -35.73
N ILE A 12 -38.14 48.82 -35.84
CA ILE A 12 -37.75 47.43 -35.54
C ILE A 12 -36.77 46.88 -36.60
N SER A 13 -36.90 47.28 -37.87
CA SER A 13 -35.93 46.89 -38.90
C SER A 13 -34.58 47.62 -38.80
N LEU A 14 -34.54 48.83 -38.21
CA LEU A 14 -33.30 49.58 -37.99
C LEU A 14 -32.52 49.13 -36.75
N LEU A 15 -33.18 48.44 -35.80
CA LEU A 15 -32.57 47.86 -34.61
C LEU A 15 -31.95 46.48 -34.85
N PHE A 16 -32.16 45.86 -36.02
CA PHE A 16 -31.65 44.52 -36.35
C PHE A 16 -30.43 44.52 -37.28
N THR A 17 -29.90 45.68 -37.67
CA THR A 17 -28.75 45.78 -38.61
C THR A 17 -27.42 46.19 -37.96
N ILE A 18 -27.33 46.22 -36.63
CA ILE A 18 -26.05 46.36 -35.93
C ILE A 18 -25.79 45.07 -35.16
N GLN A 19 -25.40 44.03 -35.88
CA GLN A 19 -24.60 42.98 -35.25
C GLN A 19 -23.17 43.52 -35.15
N PRO A 20 -22.56 43.57 -33.94
CA PRO A 20 -21.12 43.72 -33.89
C PRO A 20 -20.53 42.50 -34.58
N ASN A 21 -19.91 42.69 -35.74
CA ASN A 21 -18.88 41.76 -36.21
C ASN A 21 -17.73 41.88 -35.21
N SER A 22 -17.82 41.18 -34.08
CA SER A 22 -16.64 40.69 -33.41
C SER A 22 -16.05 39.67 -34.38
N ALA A 23 -15.15 40.11 -35.25
CA ALA A 23 -14.11 39.23 -35.73
C ALA A 23 -13.32 38.86 -34.47
N TRP A 24 -13.61 37.68 -33.92
CA TRP A 24 -12.71 37.07 -32.95
C TRP A 24 -11.44 36.82 -33.74
N ALA A 25 -10.41 37.60 -33.47
CA ALA A 25 -9.06 37.16 -33.82
C ALA A 25 -8.93 35.77 -33.17
N ALA A 26 -8.57 34.76 -33.97
CA ALA A 26 -8.13 33.50 -33.39
C ALA A 26 -6.90 33.86 -32.58
N GLU A 27 -7.04 33.89 -31.25
CA GLU A 27 -5.92 33.98 -30.33
C GLU A 27 -5.15 32.68 -30.52
N ASP A 28 -3.87 32.77 -30.89
CA ASP A 28 -3.03 31.61 -31.15
C ASP A 28 -2.77 30.89 -29.82
N VAL A 29 -3.65 29.94 -29.47
CA VAL A 29 -3.52 29.11 -28.27
C VAL A 29 -2.36 28.14 -28.44
N LEU A 30 -1.41 28.15 -27.50
CA LEU A 30 -0.28 27.24 -27.48
C LEU A 30 -0.71 25.84 -27.04
N ASP A 31 -0.49 24.84 -27.88
CA ASP A 31 -0.68 23.44 -27.52
C ASP A 31 0.59 22.87 -26.86
N VAL A 32 0.47 22.48 -25.59
CA VAL A 32 1.50 21.77 -24.84
C VAL A 32 1.13 20.28 -24.78
N TYR A 33 1.98 19.41 -25.29
CA TYR A 33 1.71 17.97 -25.32
C TYR A 33 2.44 17.26 -24.18
N PHE A 34 1.68 16.70 -23.23
CA PHE A 34 2.22 16.00 -22.06
C PHE A 34 1.99 14.48 -22.17
N PHE A 35 3.05 13.73 -22.43
CA PHE A 35 3.02 12.27 -22.49
C PHE A 35 3.46 11.65 -21.17
N TYR A 36 2.60 10.81 -20.62
CA TYR A 36 2.80 10.22 -19.31
C TYR A 36 2.45 8.72 -19.27
N SER A 37 2.80 8.08 -18.15
CA SER A 37 2.32 6.75 -17.79
C SER A 37 1.75 6.80 -16.39
N ALA A 38 0.68 6.04 -16.13
CA ALA A 38 0.10 5.92 -14.80
C ALA A 38 1.07 5.35 -13.74
N THR A 39 2.15 4.70 -14.18
CA THR A 39 3.18 4.09 -13.31
C THR A 39 4.45 4.92 -13.20
N CYS A 40 4.44 6.16 -13.68
CA CYS A 40 5.63 7.00 -13.76
C CYS A 40 5.66 8.04 -12.61
N PRO A 41 6.58 7.91 -11.62
CA PRO A 41 6.61 8.81 -10.47
C PRO A 41 6.90 10.27 -10.83
N HIS A 42 7.73 10.50 -11.84
CA HIS A 42 8.04 11.85 -12.33
C HIS A 42 6.84 12.48 -13.04
N CYS A 43 6.03 11.67 -13.73
CA CYS A 43 4.81 12.14 -14.38
C CYS A 43 3.79 12.64 -13.36
N MET A 44 3.58 11.87 -12.29
CA MET A 44 2.70 12.26 -11.17
C MET A 44 3.15 13.55 -10.47
N LYS A 45 4.44 13.90 -10.54
CA LYS A 45 4.96 15.17 -9.99
C LYS A 45 4.74 16.35 -10.93
N GLN A 46 4.73 16.09 -12.24
CA GLN A 46 4.55 17.13 -13.24
C GLN A 46 3.07 17.43 -13.53
N GLU A 47 2.22 16.42 -13.47
CA GLU A 47 0.78 16.50 -13.76
C GLU A 47 0.08 17.69 -13.07
N PRO A 48 0.32 18.00 -11.76
CA PRO A 48 -0.30 19.17 -11.13
C PRO A 48 0.10 20.52 -11.74
N LEU A 49 1.33 20.64 -12.25
CA LEU A 49 1.79 21.85 -12.94
C LEU A 49 1.06 22.00 -14.29
N MET A 50 0.89 20.89 -15.01
CA MET A 50 0.21 20.85 -16.30
C MET A 50 -1.29 21.18 -16.16
N GLU A 51 -1.97 20.57 -15.19
CA GLU A 51 -3.37 20.88 -14.86
C GLU A 51 -3.54 22.35 -14.44
N TYR A 52 -2.65 22.87 -13.58
CA TYR A 52 -2.71 24.27 -13.17
C TYR A 52 -2.59 25.24 -14.36
N ILE A 53 -1.67 24.97 -15.29
CA ILE A 53 -1.46 25.83 -16.45
C ILE A 53 -2.68 25.78 -17.39
N ASP A 54 -3.20 24.59 -17.69
CA ASP A 54 -4.39 24.40 -18.54
C ASP A 54 -5.66 25.04 -17.96
N GLU A 55 -5.83 25.01 -16.64
CA GLU A 55 -7.00 25.61 -15.97
C GLU A 55 -6.90 27.13 -15.79
N THR A 56 -5.69 27.68 -15.77
CA THR A 56 -5.45 29.09 -15.36
C THR A 56 -5.20 30.03 -16.54
N TYR A 57 -4.59 29.55 -17.62
CA TYR A 57 -4.16 30.38 -18.75
C TYR A 57 -4.88 29.95 -20.02
N ASP A 58 -5.86 30.75 -20.47
CA ASP A 58 -6.65 30.47 -21.67
C ASP A 58 -5.78 30.45 -22.96
N GLU A 59 -4.60 31.07 -22.91
CA GLU A 59 -3.58 31.10 -23.97
C GLU A 59 -2.83 29.77 -24.13
N VAL A 60 -2.95 28.84 -23.16
CA VAL A 60 -2.24 27.56 -23.15
C VAL A 60 -3.22 26.41 -22.99
N ARG A 61 -3.14 25.43 -23.89
CA ARG A 61 -3.91 24.20 -23.82
C ARG A 61 -2.99 23.00 -23.63
N VAL A 62 -3.16 22.29 -22.53
CA VAL A 62 -2.34 21.11 -22.20
C VAL A 62 -3.03 19.81 -22.61
N LEU A 63 -2.51 19.17 -23.64
CA LEU A 63 -3.00 17.91 -24.17
C LEU A 63 -2.24 16.73 -23.55
N SER A 64 -2.86 16.10 -22.56
CA SER A 64 -2.27 14.98 -21.81
C SER A 64 -2.59 13.61 -22.43
N TYR A 65 -1.57 12.80 -22.73
CA TYR A 65 -1.70 11.48 -23.35
C TYR A 65 -1.01 10.39 -22.54
N GLU A 66 -1.76 9.37 -22.13
CA GLU A 66 -1.17 8.16 -21.54
C GLU A 66 -0.62 7.26 -22.66
N VAL A 67 0.68 6.97 -22.63
CA VAL A 67 1.41 6.35 -23.76
C VAL A 67 0.93 4.95 -24.14
N THR A 68 0.32 4.21 -23.21
CA THR A 68 -0.22 2.86 -23.45
C THR A 68 -1.62 2.91 -24.06
N GLN A 69 -2.42 3.90 -23.67
CA GLN A 69 -3.78 4.14 -24.16
C GLN A 69 -3.80 4.88 -25.50
N SER A 70 -2.79 5.70 -25.78
CA SER A 70 -2.68 6.52 -27.00
C SER A 70 -1.41 6.22 -27.81
N PRO A 71 -1.15 4.95 -28.20
CA PRO A 71 0.10 4.56 -28.84
C PRO A 71 0.30 5.21 -30.22
N SER A 72 -0.78 5.51 -30.97
CA SER A 72 -0.66 6.11 -32.30
C SER A 72 -0.09 7.52 -32.27
N ILE A 73 -0.57 8.35 -31.34
CA ILE A 73 -0.13 9.74 -31.14
C ILE A 73 1.29 9.74 -30.57
N TRP A 74 1.56 8.83 -29.62
CA TRP A 74 2.92 8.67 -29.09
C TRP A 74 3.93 8.32 -30.17
N GLU A 75 3.60 7.39 -31.07
CA GLU A 75 4.47 7.00 -32.19
C GLU A 75 4.67 8.09 -33.24
N GLU A 76 3.71 8.99 -33.39
CA GLU A 76 3.82 10.16 -34.27
C GLU A 76 4.88 11.13 -33.75
N PHE A 77 4.77 11.56 -32.50
CA PHE A 77 5.75 12.42 -31.84
C PHE A 77 7.13 11.78 -31.76
N ARG A 78 7.22 10.46 -31.52
CA ARG A 78 8.53 9.79 -31.55
C ARG A 78 9.20 9.84 -32.91
N ARG A 79 8.43 9.74 -34.00
CA ARG A 79 8.98 9.82 -35.36
C ARG A 79 9.37 11.25 -35.73
N GLU A 80 8.54 12.22 -35.36
CA GLU A 80 8.78 13.64 -35.64
C GLU A 80 10.03 14.16 -34.93
N TYR A 81 10.20 13.83 -33.65
CA TYR A 81 11.35 14.29 -32.84
C TYR A 81 12.53 13.29 -32.81
N ASP A 82 12.51 12.27 -33.69
CA ASP A 82 13.54 11.23 -33.79
C ASP A 82 13.86 10.57 -32.42
N ILE A 83 12.84 10.30 -31.60
CA ILE A 83 12.99 9.76 -30.25
C ILE A 83 13.14 8.24 -30.31
N THR A 84 14.34 7.76 -29.99
CA THR A 84 14.67 6.32 -29.91
C THR A 84 14.42 5.74 -28.52
N ASN A 85 14.58 6.56 -27.48
CA ASN A 85 14.39 6.17 -26.08
C ASN A 85 13.04 6.72 -25.56
N ALA A 86 12.05 5.84 -25.53
CA ALA A 86 10.66 6.13 -25.17
C ALA A 86 10.44 6.18 -23.65
N ALA A 87 11.14 7.09 -22.98
CA ALA A 87 10.93 7.39 -21.57
C ALA A 87 9.87 8.50 -21.40
N VAL A 88 9.21 8.51 -20.25
CA VAL A 88 8.20 9.49 -19.81
C VAL A 88 8.57 10.00 -18.39
N PRO A 89 8.10 11.19 -17.96
CA PRO A 89 7.24 12.12 -18.69
C PRO A 89 7.98 12.77 -19.86
N ARG A 90 7.26 13.03 -20.94
CA ARG A 90 7.73 13.94 -22.00
C ARG A 90 6.77 15.07 -22.19
N THR A 91 7.32 16.25 -22.39
CA THR A 91 6.54 17.48 -22.60
C THR A 91 7.05 18.16 -23.83
N PHE A 92 6.17 18.42 -24.79
CA PHE A 92 6.50 19.13 -26.01
C PHE A 92 5.85 20.51 -25.97
N ILE A 93 6.66 21.53 -26.16
CA ILE A 93 6.28 22.95 -26.13
C ILE A 93 6.93 23.58 -27.36
N GLY A 94 6.14 23.93 -28.38
CA GLY A 94 6.67 24.30 -29.68
C GLY A 94 7.62 23.22 -30.23
N ASP A 95 8.82 23.62 -30.64
CA ASP A 95 9.87 22.73 -31.14
C ASP A 95 10.69 22.04 -30.03
N ILE A 96 10.42 22.33 -28.76
CA ILE A 96 11.22 21.87 -27.61
C ILE A 96 10.60 20.60 -27.01
N SER A 97 11.41 19.55 -26.88
CA SER A 97 11.05 18.32 -26.15
C SER A 97 11.78 18.24 -24.82
N PHE A 98 11.04 18.19 -23.71
CA PHE A 98 11.55 17.91 -22.36
C PHE A 98 11.39 16.45 -21.98
N ILE A 99 12.33 15.92 -21.20
CA ILE A 99 12.33 14.56 -20.65
C ILE A 99 12.56 14.57 -19.14
N GLY A 100 11.74 13.81 -18.41
CA GLY A 100 11.78 13.75 -16.95
C GLY A 100 11.11 14.97 -16.30
N TYR A 101 11.05 14.97 -14.97
CA TYR A 101 10.56 16.12 -14.20
C TYR A 101 11.23 16.22 -12.83
N THR A 102 11.63 17.42 -12.46
CA THR A 102 12.08 17.80 -11.11
C THR A 102 11.55 19.19 -10.74
N GLU A 103 11.23 19.37 -9.46
CA GLU A 103 10.79 20.64 -8.88
C GLU A 103 11.96 21.59 -8.60
N GLU A 104 13.20 21.09 -8.67
CA GLU A 104 14.40 21.92 -8.54
C GLU A 104 14.59 22.80 -9.77
N ASP A 105 15.13 24.00 -9.56
CA ASP A 105 15.50 24.87 -10.66
C ASP A 105 16.88 24.47 -11.20
N GLY A 106 17.01 24.44 -12.53
CA GLY A 106 18.25 24.08 -13.20
C GLY A 106 18.49 24.88 -14.48
N GLU A 107 19.63 24.67 -15.10
CA GLU A 107 19.94 25.21 -16.44
C GLU A 107 19.33 24.34 -17.54
N LEU A 108 19.14 24.92 -18.72
CA LEU A 108 18.65 24.21 -19.89
C LEU A 108 19.72 23.24 -20.41
N GLU A 109 19.60 21.96 -20.03
CA GLU A 109 20.57 20.92 -20.37
C GLU A 109 19.98 19.92 -21.37
N TYR A 110 20.60 19.81 -22.55
CA TYR A 110 20.19 18.84 -23.57
C TYR A 110 20.80 17.46 -23.32
N ASN A 111 19.96 16.43 -23.24
CA ASN A 111 20.40 15.05 -23.10
C ASN A 111 20.46 14.36 -24.48
N PRO A 112 21.64 14.02 -25.00
CA PRO A 112 21.77 13.42 -26.33
C PRO A 112 21.27 11.97 -26.39
N VAL A 113 21.21 11.26 -25.26
CA VAL A 113 20.71 9.87 -25.19
C VAL A 113 19.19 9.86 -25.34
N TYR A 114 18.51 10.81 -24.68
CA TYR A 114 17.07 10.91 -24.73
C TYR A 114 16.58 11.88 -25.82
N ARG A 115 17.46 12.60 -26.52
CA ARG A 115 17.07 13.59 -27.54
C ARG A 115 16.00 14.54 -27.02
N GLY A 116 16.33 15.21 -25.93
CA GLY A 116 15.43 16.13 -25.24
C GLY A 116 16.13 16.86 -24.11
N TYR A 117 15.58 18.00 -23.72
CA TYR A 117 16.07 18.81 -22.60
C TYR A 117 15.61 18.23 -21.27
N SER A 118 16.41 18.39 -20.22
CA SER A 118 16.05 17.96 -18.87
C SER A 118 14.84 18.75 -18.36
N GLY A 119 13.81 18.05 -17.86
CA GLY A 119 12.58 18.67 -17.38
C GLY A 119 12.73 19.31 -16.00
N TYR A 120 13.48 20.41 -15.90
CA TYR A 120 13.46 21.27 -14.72
C TYR A 120 12.20 22.14 -14.75
N ARG A 121 11.51 22.30 -13.61
CA ARG A 121 10.27 23.07 -13.52
C ARG A 121 10.40 24.47 -14.11
N ASN A 122 11.47 25.19 -13.77
CA ASN A 122 11.73 26.53 -14.29
C ASN A 122 11.93 26.57 -15.80
N GLN A 123 12.54 25.55 -16.41
CA GLN A 123 12.77 25.50 -17.86
C GLN A 123 11.49 25.17 -18.64
N ILE A 124 10.65 24.29 -18.10
CA ILE A 124 9.33 23.98 -18.68
C ILE A 124 8.45 25.22 -18.66
N ILE A 125 8.36 25.90 -17.51
CA ILE A 125 7.58 27.13 -17.36
C ILE A 125 8.09 28.19 -18.32
N ARG A 126 9.40 28.42 -18.34
CA ARG A 126 10.02 29.41 -19.22
C ARG A 126 9.75 29.14 -20.70
N ALA A 127 9.78 27.87 -21.13
CA ALA A 127 9.46 27.51 -22.51
C ALA A 127 7.99 27.83 -22.86
N ILE A 128 7.06 27.63 -21.92
CA ILE A 128 5.65 28.00 -22.11
C ILE A 128 5.49 29.52 -22.14
N GLU A 129 6.13 30.25 -21.21
CA GLU A 129 6.12 31.71 -21.16
C GLU A 129 6.66 32.34 -22.46
N GLU A 130 7.79 31.83 -22.96
CA GLU A 130 8.43 32.33 -24.18
C GLU A 130 7.55 32.07 -25.42
N GLU A 131 6.93 30.90 -25.51
CA GLU A 131 6.15 30.47 -26.69
C GLU A 131 4.71 31.04 -26.69
N ALA A 132 4.05 31.10 -25.53
CA ALA A 132 2.69 31.68 -25.40
C ALA A 132 2.70 33.19 -25.11
N HIS A 133 3.88 33.80 -24.91
CA HIS A 133 4.04 35.21 -24.59
C HIS A 133 3.26 35.65 -23.34
N ILE A 134 3.24 34.79 -22.32
CA ILE A 134 2.61 35.01 -21.02
C ILE A 134 3.64 35.00 -19.90
N ASP A 135 3.30 35.60 -18.75
CA ASP A 135 4.08 35.47 -17.51
C ASP A 135 3.32 34.51 -16.57
N ILE A 136 3.89 33.33 -16.30
CA ILE A 136 3.27 32.33 -15.44
C ILE A 136 3.61 32.65 -13.99
N LEU A 137 2.64 33.26 -13.31
CA LEU A 137 2.68 33.40 -11.86
C LEU A 137 2.27 32.06 -11.25
N LEU A 138 3.28 31.28 -10.87
CA LEU A 138 3.06 30.23 -9.90
C LEU A 138 2.54 30.89 -8.62
N PRO A 139 1.49 30.33 -7.98
CA PRO A 139 1.19 30.72 -6.63
C PRO A 139 2.49 30.58 -5.84
N GLU A 140 2.90 31.62 -5.09
CA GLU A 140 3.78 31.38 -3.93
C GLU A 140 3.26 30.13 -3.27
N GLU A 141 4.15 29.21 -2.88
CA GLU A 141 3.87 27.88 -2.31
C GLU A 141 3.03 28.03 -1.01
N GLN A 142 1.82 28.55 -1.16
CA GLN A 142 0.73 28.59 -0.25
C GLN A 142 0.26 27.17 -0.35
N SER A 143 0.82 26.35 0.55
CA SER A 143 0.19 25.12 1.01
C SER A 143 -1.31 25.25 0.77
N GLN A 144 -1.82 24.55 -0.25
CA GLN A 144 -3.26 24.49 -0.53
C GLN A 144 -3.93 24.39 0.84
N PRO A 145 -5.00 25.16 1.13
CA PRO A 145 -5.62 25.10 2.43
C PRO A 145 -5.94 23.63 2.64
N SER A 146 -5.18 22.99 3.53
CA SER A 146 -5.33 21.59 3.82
C SER A 146 -6.80 21.49 4.17
N SER A 147 -7.60 20.86 3.30
CA SER A 147 -8.85 20.32 3.78
C SER A 147 -8.38 19.46 4.93
N GLY A 148 -8.59 19.98 6.15
CA GLY A 148 -7.94 19.44 7.33
C GLY A 148 -8.18 17.94 7.29
N LEU A 149 -7.13 17.14 7.55
CA LEU A 149 -7.22 15.68 7.60
C LEU A 149 -8.59 15.31 8.18
N PRO A 150 -9.34 14.36 7.58
CA PRO A 150 -10.76 14.18 7.84
C PRO A 150 -11.02 13.57 9.23
N TRP A 151 -10.46 14.13 10.31
CA TRP A 151 -10.55 13.66 11.68
C TRP A 151 -11.99 13.48 12.15
N TYR A 152 -12.94 14.19 11.52
CA TYR A 152 -14.37 14.03 11.77
C TYR A 152 -14.87 12.59 11.58
N VAL A 153 -14.23 11.75 10.75
CA VAL A 153 -14.65 10.33 10.64
C VAL A 153 -14.48 9.57 11.95
N PHE A 154 -13.55 9.97 12.83
CA PHE A 154 -13.39 9.34 14.14
C PHE A 154 -14.40 9.80 15.19
N SER A 155 -15.28 10.76 14.88
CA SER A 155 -16.29 11.27 15.82
C SER A 155 -17.21 10.17 16.35
N LEU A 156 -17.68 9.26 15.48
CA LEU A 156 -18.52 8.14 15.87
C LEU A 156 -17.78 7.15 16.78
N SER A 157 -16.52 6.84 16.49
CA SER A 157 -15.69 6.01 17.37
C SER A 157 -15.46 6.68 18.72
N GLY A 158 -15.23 7.99 18.73
CA GLY A 158 -15.07 8.80 19.95
C GLY A 158 -16.34 8.79 20.81
N ILE A 159 -17.50 9.07 20.22
CA ILE A 159 -18.80 9.02 20.91
C ILE A 159 -19.05 7.61 21.47
N TYR A 160 -18.76 6.58 20.68
CA TYR A 160 -18.93 5.20 21.12
C TYR A 160 -18.04 4.89 22.32
N LEU A 161 -16.77 5.32 22.32
CA LEU A 161 -15.86 5.16 23.46
C LEU A 161 -16.36 5.90 24.71
N VAL A 162 -16.79 7.15 24.57
CA VAL A 162 -17.31 8.00 25.65
C VAL A 162 -18.61 7.44 26.24
N SER A 163 -19.36 6.62 25.48
CA SER A 163 -20.54 5.93 26.01
C SER A 163 -20.22 4.94 27.14
N TYR A 164 -18.98 4.40 27.19
CA TYR A 164 -18.58 3.33 28.13
C TYR A 164 -18.93 3.61 29.60
N PRO A 165 -18.50 4.74 30.21
CA PRO A 165 -18.81 5.04 31.61
C PRO A 165 -20.32 5.06 31.92
N PHE A 166 -21.15 5.48 30.97
CA PHE A 166 -22.60 5.58 31.14
C PHE A 166 -23.31 4.23 31.06
N ILE A 167 -22.79 3.31 30.25
CA ILE A 167 -23.40 1.98 30.05
C ILE A 167 -22.67 0.86 30.80
N ARG A 168 -21.54 1.13 31.46
CA ARG A 168 -20.73 0.11 32.16
C ARG A 168 -21.56 -0.72 33.14
N ASN A 169 -22.54 -0.08 33.78
CA ASN A 169 -23.45 -0.71 34.73
C ASN A 169 -24.45 -1.66 34.06
N ARG A 170 -24.74 -1.48 32.76
CA ARG A 170 -25.55 -2.39 31.92
C ARG A 170 -24.71 -3.50 31.26
N LEU A 171 -23.39 -3.33 31.18
CA LEU A 171 -22.42 -4.30 30.65
C LEU A 171 -21.91 -5.28 31.72
N GLN A 172 -22.79 -5.88 32.51
CA GLN A 172 -22.37 -6.75 33.63
C GLN A 172 -21.84 -8.11 33.15
N THR A 173 -22.43 -8.68 32.09
CA THR A 173 -22.02 -9.97 31.56
C THR A 173 -20.81 -9.84 30.65
N ALA A 174 -19.87 -10.80 30.73
CA ALA A 174 -18.72 -10.88 29.83
C ALA A 174 -19.12 -10.81 28.34
N GLN A 175 -20.24 -11.42 27.96
CA GLN A 175 -20.77 -11.38 26.60
C GLN A 175 -21.20 -9.97 26.16
N LYS A 176 -21.86 -9.19 27.03
CA LYS A 176 -22.25 -7.80 26.72
C LYS A 176 -21.02 -6.91 26.56
N LYS A 177 -20.00 -7.06 27.42
CA LYS A 177 -18.72 -6.36 27.28
C LYS A 177 -18.04 -6.67 25.94
N ARG A 178 -18.09 -7.93 25.49
CA ARG A 178 -17.55 -8.35 24.19
C ARG A 178 -18.29 -7.70 23.02
N TYR A 179 -19.62 -7.68 23.03
CA TYR A 179 -20.38 -7.01 21.98
C TYR A 179 -20.09 -5.52 21.93
N TRP A 180 -19.98 -4.87 23.09
CA TRP A 180 -19.64 -3.46 23.12
C TRP A 180 -18.24 -3.21 22.55
N MET A 181 -17.21 -3.93 23.03
CA MET A 181 -15.84 -3.78 22.54
C MET A 181 -15.71 -4.12 21.05
N GLY A 182 -16.45 -5.13 20.59
CA GLY A 182 -16.53 -5.49 19.17
C GLY A 182 -17.15 -4.39 18.31
N GLY A 183 -18.24 -3.77 18.77
CA GLY A 183 -18.85 -2.62 18.09
C GLY A 183 -17.93 -1.40 18.05
N PHE A 184 -17.20 -1.12 19.13
CA PHE A 184 -16.19 -0.05 19.16
C PHE A 184 -15.11 -0.28 18.11
N LEU A 185 -14.52 -1.48 18.08
CA LEU A 185 -13.45 -1.82 17.14
C LEU A 185 -13.94 -1.83 15.69
N ALA A 186 -15.17 -2.27 15.42
CA ALA A 186 -15.76 -2.20 14.09
C ALA A 186 -15.92 -0.75 13.62
N LEU A 187 -16.42 0.14 14.49
CA LEU A 187 -16.53 1.57 14.18
C LEU A 187 -15.17 2.23 14.00
N LEU A 188 -14.18 1.86 14.82
CA LEU A 188 -12.81 2.38 14.70
C LEU A 188 -12.19 2.02 13.36
N ILE A 189 -12.35 0.78 12.90
CA ILE A 189 -11.80 0.34 11.61
C ILE A 189 -12.55 0.97 10.45
N LEU A 190 -13.87 1.06 10.52
CA LEU A 190 -14.64 1.75 9.50
C LEU A 190 -14.17 3.21 9.41
N SER A 191 -13.98 3.89 10.54
CA SER A 191 -13.50 5.27 10.59
C SER A 191 -12.07 5.40 10.06
N LEU A 192 -11.17 4.48 10.41
CA LEU A 192 -9.79 4.44 9.90
C LEU A 192 -9.77 4.20 8.39
N PHE A 193 -10.60 3.29 7.89
CA PHE A 193 -10.71 3.01 6.48
C PHE A 193 -11.28 4.20 5.72
N THR A 194 -12.36 4.81 6.20
CA THR A 194 -12.92 6.03 5.59
C THR A 194 -11.93 7.19 5.66
N PHE A 195 -11.14 7.31 6.74
CA PHE A 195 -10.06 8.28 6.84
C PHE A 195 -9.02 8.08 5.73
N VAL A 196 -8.52 6.87 5.55
CA VAL A 196 -7.55 6.55 4.47
C VAL A 196 -8.17 6.74 3.08
N ALA A 197 -9.43 6.36 2.89
CA ALA A 197 -10.13 6.50 1.62
C ALA A 197 -10.34 7.97 1.23
N LEU A 198 -10.66 8.84 2.21
CA LEU A 198 -10.91 10.26 2.01
C LEU A 198 -9.64 11.12 2.06
N THR A 199 -8.53 10.61 2.60
CA THR A 199 -7.26 11.36 2.62
C THR A 199 -6.68 11.39 1.19
N PRO A 200 -6.34 12.59 0.67
CA PRO A 200 -5.66 12.72 -0.61
C PRO A 200 -4.32 11.97 -0.61
N ASP A 201 -4.00 11.33 -1.73
CA ASP A 201 -2.81 10.50 -1.85
C ASP A 201 -1.51 11.32 -1.67
N THR A 202 -1.55 12.62 -1.99
CA THR A 202 -0.45 13.59 -1.81
C THR A 202 -0.01 13.73 -0.35
N ILE A 203 -0.95 13.80 0.60
CA ILE A 203 -0.66 13.94 2.03
C ILE A 203 -0.07 12.64 2.59
N VAL A 204 -0.60 11.49 2.16
CA VAL A 204 -0.07 10.18 2.56
C VAL A 204 1.36 9.99 2.04
N ARG A 205 1.62 10.42 0.80
CA ARG A 205 2.96 10.39 0.18
C ARG A 205 3.94 11.33 0.90
N GLY A 206 3.54 12.57 1.19
CA GLY A 206 4.36 13.53 1.93
C GLY A 206 4.73 13.03 3.34
N PHE A 207 3.79 12.40 4.04
CA PHE A 207 4.06 11.78 5.33
C PHE A 207 5.02 10.59 5.22
N ALA A 208 4.83 9.70 4.23
CA ALA A 208 5.71 8.55 4.02
C ALA A 208 7.15 8.97 3.64
N GLN A 209 7.31 10.01 2.83
CA GLN A 209 8.60 10.54 2.38
C GLN A 209 9.34 11.34 3.47
N SER A 210 8.62 11.86 4.46
CA SER A 210 9.23 12.59 5.59
C SER A 210 9.99 11.70 6.58
N LEU A 211 9.76 10.38 6.55
CA LEU A 211 10.43 9.44 7.45
C LEU A 211 11.81 9.05 6.90
N PRO A 212 12.89 9.16 7.71
CA PRO A 212 14.20 8.63 7.31
C PRO A 212 14.08 7.14 6.93
N PHE A 213 14.67 6.75 5.81
CA PHE A 213 14.57 5.39 5.27
C PHE A 213 14.84 4.27 6.29
N PRO A 214 15.86 4.35 7.18
CA PRO A 214 16.09 3.31 8.20
C PRO A 214 14.92 3.17 9.19
N LEU A 215 14.29 4.28 9.58
CA LEU A 215 13.14 4.29 10.48
C LEU A 215 11.90 3.70 9.81
N PHE A 216 11.70 4.04 8.53
CA PHE A 216 10.66 3.43 7.70
C PHE A 216 10.81 1.91 7.63
N VAL A 217 11.99 1.40 7.23
CA VAL A 217 12.27 -0.04 7.14
C VAL A 217 12.04 -0.74 8.48
N THR A 218 12.53 -0.15 9.58
CA THR A 218 12.36 -0.71 10.92
C THR A 218 10.89 -0.80 11.32
N THR A 219 10.11 0.23 11.04
CA THR A 219 8.69 0.29 11.39
C THR A 219 7.88 -0.75 10.62
N ILE A 220 8.11 -0.84 9.30
CA ILE A 220 7.40 -1.80 8.44
C ILE A 220 7.80 -3.24 8.82
N ALA A 221 9.09 -3.53 8.97
CA ALA A 221 9.57 -4.87 9.32
C ALA A 221 9.10 -5.32 10.72
N LEU A 222 9.05 -4.41 11.70
CA LEU A 222 8.49 -4.73 13.02
C LEU A 222 6.99 -5.00 12.93
N ALA A 223 6.23 -4.13 12.24
CA ALA A 223 4.79 -4.31 12.07
C ALA A 223 4.46 -5.65 11.41
N ASP A 224 5.25 -6.04 10.41
CA ASP A 224 5.13 -7.31 9.72
C ASP A 224 5.51 -8.50 10.63
N GLY A 225 6.57 -8.36 11.42
CA GLY A 225 6.95 -9.35 12.43
C GLY A 225 5.88 -9.63 13.49
N PHE A 226 4.90 -8.72 13.68
CA PHE A 226 3.71 -8.92 14.51
C PHE A 226 2.55 -9.63 13.79
N ASN A 227 2.86 -10.56 12.87
CA ASN A 227 1.86 -11.26 12.08
C ASN A 227 1.04 -12.28 12.92
N PRO A 228 -0.30 -12.16 12.97
CA PRO A 228 -1.17 -13.11 13.67
C PRO A 228 -1.07 -14.55 13.13
N CYS A 229 -0.76 -14.73 11.84
CA CYS A 229 -0.62 -16.01 11.17
C CYS A 229 0.65 -16.75 11.68
N ALA A 230 1.79 -16.07 11.70
CA ALA A 230 3.06 -16.62 12.19
C ALA A 230 3.03 -16.89 13.72
N PHE A 231 2.47 -15.97 14.51
CA PHE A 231 2.38 -16.10 15.96
C PHE A 231 1.57 -17.32 16.40
N ALA A 232 0.42 -17.55 15.76
CA ALA A 232 -0.44 -18.68 16.10
C ALA A 232 0.30 -20.02 15.92
N VAL A 233 1.04 -20.17 14.82
CA VAL A 233 1.78 -21.41 14.55
C VAL A 233 2.99 -21.55 15.45
N LEU A 234 3.75 -20.47 15.69
CA LEU A 234 4.86 -20.49 16.64
C LEU A 234 4.40 -20.92 18.03
N ILE A 235 3.29 -20.38 18.54
CA ILE A 235 2.76 -20.75 19.85
C ILE A 235 2.30 -22.22 19.89
N ILE A 236 1.66 -22.72 18.82
CA ILE A 236 1.27 -24.14 18.74
C ILE A 236 2.53 -25.03 18.76
N LEU A 237 3.53 -24.71 17.94
CA LEU A 237 4.81 -25.42 17.89
C LEU A 237 5.46 -25.44 19.27
N LEU A 238 5.63 -24.28 19.91
CA LEU A 238 6.19 -24.16 21.24
C LEU A 238 5.40 -24.95 22.28
N SER A 239 4.06 -24.92 22.23
CA SER A 239 3.21 -25.72 23.11
C SER A 239 3.42 -27.23 22.92
N LEU A 240 3.66 -27.71 21.70
CA LEU A 240 3.95 -29.12 21.45
C LEU A 240 5.35 -29.52 21.95
N LEU A 241 6.31 -28.60 21.89
CA LEU A 241 7.68 -28.85 22.34
C LEU A 241 7.82 -28.86 23.87
N THR A 242 6.85 -28.33 24.62
CA THR A 242 6.85 -28.46 26.09
C THR A 242 6.80 -29.91 26.58
N TYR A 243 6.25 -30.82 25.77
CA TYR A 243 6.24 -32.25 26.09
C TYR A 243 7.65 -32.88 26.03
N THR A 244 8.59 -32.27 25.29
CA THR A 244 9.97 -32.75 25.12
C THR A 244 10.82 -32.55 26.40
N LYS A 245 10.38 -31.71 27.36
CA LYS A 245 11.05 -31.40 28.64
C LYS A 245 12.49 -30.83 28.55
N SER A 246 13.07 -30.64 27.37
CA SER A 246 14.43 -30.15 27.15
C SER A 246 14.45 -28.70 26.64
N ARG A 247 15.10 -27.80 27.40
CA ARG A 247 15.24 -26.37 27.02
C ARG A 247 16.07 -26.18 25.75
N ARG A 248 17.14 -26.97 25.62
CA ARG A 248 18.08 -26.87 24.49
C ARG A 248 17.42 -27.26 23.17
N ASP A 249 16.63 -28.35 23.19
CA ASP A 249 15.96 -28.83 21.97
C ASP A 249 14.83 -27.87 21.56
N MET A 250 14.11 -27.32 22.55
CA MET A 250 13.09 -26.30 22.31
C MET A 250 13.68 -25.01 21.71
N MET A 251 14.84 -24.57 22.22
CA MET A 251 15.57 -23.44 21.65
C MET A 251 16.08 -23.74 20.24
N ALA A 252 16.65 -24.92 20.00
CA ALA A 252 17.14 -25.29 18.68
C ALA A 252 16.01 -25.32 17.65
N ILE A 253 14.90 -26.00 17.94
CA ILE A 253 13.75 -26.09 17.03
C ILE A 253 13.10 -24.73 16.82
N GLY A 254 12.88 -23.96 17.89
CA GLY A 254 12.30 -22.61 17.79
C GLY A 254 13.18 -21.66 16.97
N THR A 255 14.49 -21.63 17.22
CA THR A 255 15.43 -20.82 16.45
C THR A 255 15.49 -21.26 14.99
N THR A 256 15.43 -22.57 14.70
CA THR A 256 15.35 -23.06 13.31
C THR A 256 14.09 -22.57 12.63
N PHE A 257 12.92 -22.66 13.27
CA PHE A 257 11.67 -22.13 12.72
C PHE A 257 11.78 -20.64 12.35
N ILE A 258 12.31 -19.83 13.27
CA ILE A 258 12.41 -18.37 13.10
C ILE A 258 13.45 -18.02 12.03
N ALA A 259 14.63 -18.65 12.07
CA ALA A 259 15.69 -18.42 11.09
C ALA A 259 15.26 -18.85 9.68
N THR A 260 14.61 -20.00 9.54
CA THR A 260 14.03 -20.41 8.27
C THR A 260 12.97 -19.43 7.80
N SER A 261 12.09 -18.95 8.69
CA SER A 261 11.08 -17.95 8.33
C SER A 261 11.73 -16.67 7.81
N ALA A 262 12.73 -16.12 8.50
CA ALA A 262 13.45 -14.94 8.05
C ALA A 262 14.14 -15.13 6.68
N VAL A 263 14.74 -16.30 6.44
CA VAL A 263 15.34 -16.63 5.14
C VAL A 263 14.30 -16.73 4.03
N ILE A 264 13.18 -17.41 4.29
CA ILE A 264 12.09 -17.52 3.31
C ILE A 264 11.49 -16.15 3.03
N TYR A 265 11.37 -15.30 4.05
CA TYR A 265 10.90 -13.93 3.90
C TYR A 265 11.83 -13.08 3.03
N PHE A 266 13.14 -13.15 3.29
CA PHE A 266 14.16 -12.51 2.46
C PHE A 266 14.07 -12.98 1.00
N VAL A 267 14.02 -14.31 0.77
CA VAL A 267 13.90 -14.90 -0.56
C VAL A 267 12.62 -14.44 -1.24
N PHE A 268 11.52 -14.38 -0.50
CA PHE A 268 10.23 -13.92 -1.01
C PHE A 268 10.28 -12.47 -1.47
N ILE A 269 10.80 -11.55 -0.64
CA ILE A 269 10.94 -10.14 -1.02
C ILE A 269 11.84 -10.00 -2.25
N MET A 270 12.96 -10.73 -2.30
CA MET A 270 13.86 -10.72 -3.47
C MET A 270 13.18 -11.23 -4.74
N LEU A 271 12.38 -12.29 -4.62
CA LEU A 271 11.59 -12.83 -5.72
C LEU A 271 10.53 -11.82 -6.16
N MET A 272 9.85 -11.16 -5.22
CA MET A 272 8.90 -10.08 -5.53
C MET A 272 9.57 -8.92 -6.25
N ILE A 273 10.76 -8.48 -5.82
CA ILE A 273 11.52 -7.41 -6.50
C ILE A 273 11.86 -7.84 -7.93
N SER A 274 12.32 -9.07 -8.12
CA SER A 274 12.75 -9.58 -9.43
C SER A 274 11.60 -9.79 -10.41
N VAL A 275 10.44 -10.23 -9.94
CA VAL A 275 9.25 -10.55 -10.76
C VAL A 275 8.28 -9.36 -10.81
N GLY A 276 8.42 -8.41 -9.88
CA GLY A 276 7.49 -7.33 -9.60
C GLY A 276 7.27 -6.41 -10.78
N SER A 277 8.33 -5.93 -11.44
CA SER A 277 8.21 -5.06 -12.61
C SER A 277 7.37 -5.71 -13.73
N VAL A 278 7.64 -6.98 -14.05
CA VAL A 278 6.96 -7.65 -15.18
C VAL A 278 5.54 -8.12 -14.82
N PHE A 279 5.34 -8.62 -13.60
CA PHE A 279 4.08 -9.26 -13.21
C PHE A 279 3.07 -8.28 -12.61
N ILE A 280 3.53 -7.31 -11.81
CA ILE A 280 2.64 -6.33 -11.16
C ILE A 280 2.14 -5.31 -12.19
N GLU A 281 2.95 -4.88 -13.16
CA GLU A 281 2.49 -3.97 -14.22
C GLU A 281 1.35 -4.56 -15.07
N ARG A 282 1.39 -5.87 -15.34
CA ARG A 282 0.41 -6.53 -16.22
C ARG A 282 -0.79 -7.16 -15.50
N TYR A 283 -0.58 -7.68 -14.29
CA TYR A 283 -1.61 -8.44 -13.54
C TYR A 283 -1.84 -7.91 -12.12
N GLY A 284 -1.15 -6.86 -11.70
CA GLY A 284 -1.15 -6.37 -10.32
C GLY A 284 -2.54 -6.00 -9.80
N SER A 285 -3.35 -5.32 -10.62
CA SER A 285 -4.72 -4.91 -10.22
C SER A 285 -5.63 -6.13 -9.95
N LEU A 286 -5.66 -7.09 -10.89
CA LEU A 286 -6.42 -8.33 -10.74
C LEU A 286 -5.93 -9.16 -9.54
N PHE A 287 -4.62 -9.31 -9.41
CA PHE A 287 -4.00 -10.06 -8.32
C PHE A 287 -4.33 -9.45 -6.95
N MET A 288 -4.22 -8.12 -6.81
CA MET A 288 -4.53 -7.41 -5.56
C MET A 288 -6.02 -7.51 -5.20
N TRP A 289 -6.92 -7.49 -6.19
CA TRP A 289 -8.35 -7.68 -5.95
C TRP A 289 -8.69 -9.09 -5.46
N ILE A 290 -8.11 -10.12 -6.09
CA ILE A 290 -8.28 -11.52 -5.69
C ILE A 290 -7.71 -11.73 -4.28
N LEU A 291 -6.47 -11.30 -4.07
CA LEU A 291 -5.76 -11.47 -2.81
C LEU A 291 -6.48 -10.70 -1.69
N GLY A 292 -6.83 -9.43 -1.93
CA GLY A 292 -7.60 -8.59 -1.01
C GLY A 292 -8.96 -9.21 -0.64
N SER A 293 -9.64 -9.84 -1.60
CA SER A 293 -10.91 -10.55 -1.34
C SER A 293 -10.72 -11.76 -0.43
N VAL A 294 -9.70 -12.59 -0.69
CA VAL A 294 -9.37 -13.76 0.15
C VAL A 294 -9.03 -13.33 1.58
N ILE A 295 -8.21 -12.29 1.73
CA ILE A 295 -7.80 -11.73 3.03
C ILE A 295 -9.01 -11.15 3.76
N THR A 296 -9.87 -10.41 3.06
CA THR A 296 -11.10 -9.82 3.62
C THR A 296 -12.01 -10.91 4.17
N ILE A 297 -12.23 -11.99 3.41
CA ILE A 297 -13.01 -13.15 3.85
C ILE A 297 -12.36 -13.80 5.09
N ALA A 298 -11.04 -14.02 5.08
CA ALA A 298 -10.31 -14.57 6.21
C ALA A 298 -10.42 -13.66 7.46
N GLY A 299 -10.34 -12.34 7.28
CA GLY A 299 -10.53 -11.33 8.32
C GLY A 299 -11.92 -11.42 8.96
N ILE A 300 -12.97 -11.46 8.12
CA ILE A 300 -14.37 -11.60 8.57
C ILE A 300 -14.56 -12.89 9.38
N ILE A 301 -14.01 -14.02 8.92
CA ILE A 301 -14.10 -15.29 9.64
C ILE A 301 -13.41 -15.20 11.02
N ASN A 302 -12.22 -14.59 11.09
CA ASN A 302 -11.49 -14.42 12.35
C ASN A 302 -12.23 -13.47 13.33
N ILE A 303 -12.84 -12.39 12.84
CA ILE A 303 -13.70 -11.51 13.65
C ILE A 303 -14.94 -12.26 14.13
N LYS A 304 -15.58 -13.06 13.28
CA LYS A 304 -16.74 -13.87 13.66
C LYS A 304 -16.41 -14.86 14.80
N ASP A 305 -15.24 -15.48 14.73
CA ASP A 305 -14.76 -16.43 15.74
C ASP A 305 -14.56 -15.78 17.13
N TYR A 306 -14.37 -14.46 17.22
CA TYR A 306 -14.35 -13.75 18.51
C TYR A 306 -15.71 -13.82 19.23
N PHE A 307 -16.80 -13.57 18.49
CA PHE A 307 -18.16 -13.56 19.03
C PHE A 307 -18.73 -14.97 19.18
N PHE A 308 -18.58 -15.79 18.13
CA PHE A 308 -19.17 -17.12 18.03
C PHE A 308 -18.07 -18.18 17.88
N PHE A 309 -17.21 -18.28 18.90
CA PHE A 309 -16.07 -19.20 18.91
C PHE A 309 -16.48 -20.64 18.60
N LYS A 310 -15.82 -21.25 17.61
CA LYS A 310 -16.03 -22.64 17.13
C LYS A 310 -17.44 -23.00 16.66
N LYS A 311 -18.35 -22.03 16.46
CA LYS A 311 -19.65 -22.27 15.81
C LYS A 311 -19.52 -22.03 14.31
N SER A 312 -20.09 -22.88 13.45
CA SER A 312 -20.04 -22.78 11.97
C SER A 312 -18.62 -22.82 11.34
N ILE A 313 -18.37 -22.09 10.25
CA ILE A 313 -17.09 -22.01 9.53
C ILE A 313 -16.10 -21.23 10.41
N SER A 314 -15.03 -21.89 10.84
CA SER A 314 -13.98 -21.30 11.69
C SER A 314 -12.61 -21.68 11.16
N LEU A 315 -11.67 -20.73 11.20
CA LEU A 315 -10.25 -20.97 10.90
C LEU A 315 -9.50 -21.49 12.13
N THR A 316 -10.20 -22.17 13.04
CA THR A 316 -9.61 -22.88 14.17
C THR A 316 -9.87 -24.38 14.04
N LEU A 317 -8.88 -25.17 14.43
CA LEU A 317 -9.01 -26.63 14.47
C LEU A 317 -10.14 -27.00 15.45
N SER A 318 -11.04 -27.90 15.02
CA SER A 318 -12.05 -28.47 15.92
C SER A 318 -11.39 -29.23 17.07
N ASP A 319 -12.09 -29.41 18.19
CA ASP A 319 -11.55 -30.14 19.35
C ASP A 319 -11.11 -31.56 18.99
N LYS A 320 -11.83 -32.22 18.05
CA LYS A 320 -11.47 -33.55 17.52
C LYS A 320 -10.17 -33.51 16.71
N GLN A 321 -10.00 -32.51 15.83
CA GLN A 321 -8.78 -32.34 15.02
C GLN A 321 -7.59 -31.96 15.89
N GLN A 322 -7.78 -31.01 16.81
CA GLN A 322 -6.76 -30.61 17.77
C GLN A 322 -6.33 -31.80 18.63
N ALA A 323 -7.25 -32.59 19.18
CA ALA A 323 -6.94 -33.79 19.94
C ALA A 323 -6.18 -34.83 19.10
N THR A 324 -6.58 -35.04 17.84
CA THR A 324 -5.90 -35.99 16.93
C THR A 324 -4.47 -35.55 16.64
N ILE A 325 -4.27 -34.27 16.31
CA ILE A 325 -2.95 -33.69 16.03
C ILE A 325 -2.09 -33.74 17.28
N THR A 326 -2.61 -33.33 18.44
CA THR A 326 -1.86 -33.32 19.70
C THR A 326 -1.52 -34.75 20.15
N LYS A 327 -2.40 -35.74 19.89
CA LYS A 327 -2.15 -37.15 20.20
C LYS A 327 -1.09 -37.75 19.29
N LYS A 328 -1.12 -37.46 17.98
CA LYS A 328 -0.08 -37.87 17.01
C LYS A 328 1.26 -37.18 17.28
N ALA A 329 1.25 -35.86 17.48
CA ALA A 329 2.45 -35.11 17.84
C ALA A 329 3.02 -35.60 19.18
N GLY A 330 2.16 -35.84 20.17
CA GLY A 330 2.55 -36.37 21.47
C GLY A 330 2.99 -37.84 21.46
N SER A 331 2.55 -38.67 20.50
CA SER A 331 3.12 -40.02 20.31
C SER A 331 4.51 -39.90 19.70
N ILE A 332 4.69 -39.08 18.67
CA ILE A 332 6.00 -38.80 18.07
C ILE A 332 6.99 -38.28 19.13
N VAL A 333 6.58 -37.33 19.98
CA VAL A 333 7.40 -36.79 21.08
C VAL A 333 7.68 -37.81 22.19
N ARG A 334 6.78 -38.76 22.46
CA ARG A 334 7.02 -39.83 23.44
C ARG A 334 7.90 -40.94 22.89
N ASP A 335 7.76 -41.26 21.61
CA ASP A 335 8.64 -42.19 20.90
C ASP A 335 10.06 -41.60 20.78
N LEU A 336 10.15 -40.27 20.60
CA LEU A 336 11.37 -39.45 20.74
C LEU A 336 12.03 -39.56 22.13
N GLN A 337 11.25 -39.66 23.22
CA GLN A 337 11.76 -39.76 24.60
C GLN A 337 12.19 -41.17 25.00
N ARG A 338 11.58 -42.21 24.41
CA ARG A 338 11.90 -43.62 24.70
C ARG A 338 13.14 -44.10 23.97
N SER A 339 13.48 -43.52 22.82
CA SER A 339 14.73 -43.82 22.12
C SER A 339 15.85 -42.91 22.62
N ASN A 340 16.84 -43.49 23.29
CA ASN A 340 18.02 -42.80 23.80
C ASN A 340 18.69 -41.99 22.66
N ARG A 341 18.55 -40.66 22.70
CA ARG A 341 19.33 -39.67 21.92
C ARG A 341 19.57 -40.04 20.45
N ASP A 342 18.54 -40.47 19.74
CA ASP A 342 18.68 -40.82 18.33
C ASP A 342 18.84 -39.55 17.48
N ARG A 343 20.09 -39.20 17.16
CA ARG A 343 20.48 -37.97 16.46
C ARG A 343 19.68 -37.78 15.16
N ARG A 344 19.33 -38.88 14.49
CA ARG A 344 18.51 -38.91 13.26
C ARG A 344 17.10 -38.36 13.49
N LEU A 345 16.47 -38.67 14.62
CA LEU A 345 15.08 -38.27 14.90
C LEU A 345 15.00 -36.77 15.25
N PHE A 346 16.02 -36.23 15.93
CA PHE A 346 16.18 -34.79 16.14
C PHE A 346 16.36 -34.03 14.81
N PHE A 347 17.19 -34.54 13.90
CA PHE A 347 17.31 -33.98 12.54
C PHE A 347 16.00 -34.07 11.75
N THR A 348 15.19 -35.09 11.98
CA THR A 348 13.87 -35.23 11.35
C THR A 348 12.90 -34.16 11.87
N ALA A 349 12.92 -33.87 13.18
CA ALA A 349 12.14 -32.79 13.78
C ALA A 349 12.57 -31.40 13.27
N LEU A 350 13.89 -31.17 13.11
CA LEU A 350 14.42 -29.98 12.47
C LEU A 350 13.93 -29.85 11.03
N GLY A 351 14.02 -30.92 10.23
CA GLY A 351 13.52 -30.94 8.86
C GLY A 351 12.01 -30.65 8.76
N GLY A 352 11.21 -31.27 9.63
CA GLY A 352 9.77 -30.99 9.72
C GLY A 352 9.47 -29.54 10.10
N THR A 353 10.31 -28.93 10.94
CA THR A 353 10.19 -27.52 11.32
C THR A 353 10.51 -26.57 10.18
N VAL A 354 11.52 -26.88 9.35
CA VAL A 354 11.83 -26.13 8.13
C VAL A 354 10.65 -26.17 7.16
N VAL A 355 10.10 -27.35 6.88
CA VAL A 355 8.93 -27.50 6.00
C VAL A 355 7.72 -26.74 6.53
N LEU A 356 7.47 -26.82 7.85
CA LEU A 356 6.41 -26.06 8.49
C LEU A 356 6.64 -24.55 8.33
N ALA A 357 7.86 -24.06 8.57
CA ALA A 357 8.19 -22.65 8.42
C ALA A 357 7.95 -22.15 6.98
N VAL A 358 8.38 -22.90 5.97
CA VAL A 358 8.12 -22.58 4.55
C VAL A 358 6.61 -22.48 4.30
N PHE A 359 5.84 -23.47 4.73
CA PHE A 359 4.38 -23.49 4.53
C PHE A 359 3.68 -22.32 5.23
N VAL A 360 4.10 -21.97 6.44
CA VAL A 360 3.56 -20.82 7.19
C VAL A 360 3.84 -19.51 6.47
N ASN A 361 5.07 -19.32 5.99
CA ASN A 361 5.44 -18.11 5.27
C ASN A 361 4.62 -17.95 3.98
N LEU A 362 4.34 -19.05 3.26
CA LEU A 362 3.44 -19.04 2.09
C LEU A 362 2.01 -18.57 2.42
N ILE A 363 1.48 -18.97 3.59
CA ILE A 363 0.18 -18.49 4.06
C ILE A 363 0.25 -17.02 4.48
N GLU A 364 1.34 -16.63 5.13
CA GLU A 364 1.61 -15.27 5.58
C GLU A 364 1.69 -14.26 4.44
N LEU A 365 2.10 -14.68 3.23
CA LEU A 365 1.95 -13.88 2.01
C LEU A 365 0.52 -13.39 1.80
N GLY A 366 -0.46 -14.23 2.14
CA GLY A 366 -1.85 -13.79 2.18
C GLY A 366 -2.04 -12.72 3.25
N CYS A 367 -1.64 -12.97 4.48
CA CYS A 367 -2.00 -12.11 5.61
C CYS A 367 -1.34 -10.71 5.60
N THR A 368 -0.10 -10.58 5.11
CA THR A 368 0.72 -9.35 5.28
C THR A 368 1.52 -8.91 4.06
N ALA A 369 1.31 -9.47 2.85
CA ALA A 369 2.09 -9.10 1.65
C ALA A 369 2.10 -7.59 1.31
N ILE A 370 1.12 -6.85 1.81
CA ILE A 370 1.04 -5.40 1.70
C ILE A 370 2.26 -4.66 2.28
N LEU A 371 2.85 -5.15 3.36
CA LEU A 371 4.00 -4.52 4.01
C LEU A 371 5.28 -4.70 3.17
N PRO A 372 5.63 -5.93 2.71
CA PRO A 372 6.67 -6.15 1.71
C PRO A 372 6.53 -5.34 0.43
N THR A 373 5.32 -5.18 -0.12
CA THR A 373 5.13 -4.41 -1.37
C THR A 373 5.47 -2.95 -1.18
N VAL A 374 5.01 -2.33 -0.07
CA VAL A 374 5.30 -0.93 0.23
C VAL A 374 6.79 -0.72 0.52
N TYR A 375 7.43 -1.67 1.21
CA TYR A 375 8.87 -1.68 1.42
C TYR A 375 9.65 -1.79 0.10
N MET A 376 9.31 -2.76 -0.76
CA MET A 376 9.98 -3.01 -2.04
C MET A 376 10.01 -1.76 -2.90
N ALA A 377 8.90 -1.07 -3.00
CA ALA A 377 8.77 0.02 -3.93
C ALA A 377 9.53 1.28 -3.44
N SER A 378 9.50 1.53 -2.12
CA SER A 378 10.38 2.52 -1.47
C SER A 378 11.87 2.17 -1.62
N LEU A 379 12.21 0.88 -1.54
CA LEU A 379 13.58 0.38 -1.67
C LEU A 379 14.12 0.58 -3.08
N VAL A 380 13.34 0.25 -4.12
CA VAL A 380 13.75 0.42 -5.51
C VAL A 380 14.05 1.89 -5.82
N GLN A 381 13.23 2.81 -5.30
CA GLN A 381 13.47 4.24 -5.42
C GLN A 381 14.74 4.67 -4.67
N TYR A 382 14.89 4.25 -3.41
CA TYR A 382 16.04 4.63 -2.56
C TYR A 382 17.38 4.10 -3.11
N CYS A 383 17.42 2.85 -3.54
CA CYS A 383 18.63 2.18 -4.02
C CYS A 383 18.85 2.30 -5.53
N ARG A 384 17.98 3.02 -6.27
CA ARG A 384 17.98 3.10 -7.75
C ARG A 384 18.04 1.71 -8.40
N GLY A 385 17.25 0.78 -7.86
CA GLY A 385 17.24 -0.64 -8.22
C GLY A 385 17.12 -1.55 -6.99
N GLY A 386 16.46 -2.71 -7.14
CA GLY A 386 16.16 -3.58 -6.01
C GLY A 386 17.08 -4.80 -5.80
N LEU A 387 17.77 -5.25 -6.85
CA LEU A 387 18.64 -6.45 -6.81
C LEU A 387 20.13 -6.13 -6.62
N ASN A 388 20.48 -4.86 -6.44
CA ASN A 388 21.86 -4.45 -6.19
C ASN A 388 22.27 -4.68 -4.72
N GLY A 389 23.55 -4.46 -4.40
CA GLY A 389 24.06 -4.65 -3.03
C GLY A 389 23.32 -3.80 -1.98
N CYS A 390 22.82 -2.62 -2.36
CA CYS A 390 21.97 -1.78 -1.50
C CYS A 390 20.65 -2.48 -1.17
N GLY A 391 19.90 -2.94 -2.19
CA GLY A 391 18.64 -3.64 -2.02
C GLY A 391 18.76 -4.92 -1.21
N VAL A 392 19.82 -5.70 -1.48
CA VAL A 392 20.13 -6.93 -0.71
C VAL A 392 20.40 -6.63 0.75
N SER A 393 21.23 -5.63 1.05
CA SER A 393 21.60 -5.29 2.43
C SER A 393 20.40 -4.82 3.26
N TRP A 394 19.57 -3.94 2.70
CA TRP A 394 18.37 -3.46 3.37
C TRP A 394 17.34 -4.58 3.58
N THR A 395 17.23 -5.52 2.64
CA THR A 395 16.27 -6.63 2.78
C THR A 395 16.75 -7.67 3.79
N ILE A 396 18.06 -7.87 3.93
CA ILE A 396 18.62 -8.66 5.04
C ILE A 396 18.29 -7.99 6.37
N LEU A 397 18.46 -6.66 6.47
CA LEU A 397 18.09 -5.92 7.67
C LEU A 397 16.60 -6.05 7.97
N TYR A 398 15.74 -5.90 6.95
CA TYR A 398 14.30 -6.12 7.06
C TYR A 398 14.01 -7.50 7.66
N ALA A 399 14.54 -8.58 7.07
CA ALA A 399 14.30 -9.95 7.53
C ALA A 399 14.82 -10.18 8.96
N GLY A 400 15.93 -9.54 9.33
CA GLY A 400 16.46 -9.55 10.69
C GLY A 400 15.52 -8.89 11.69
N ILE A 401 15.01 -7.69 11.37
CA ILE A 401 14.07 -6.94 12.22
C ILE A 401 12.74 -7.68 12.35
N TYR A 402 12.22 -8.22 11.24
CA TYR A 402 11.03 -9.07 11.20
C TYR A 402 11.13 -10.26 12.17
N ALA A 403 12.32 -10.84 12.35
CA ALA A 403 12.52 -11.98 13.25
C ALA A 403 12.51 -11.60 14.74
N ILE A 404 12.70 -10.32 15.11
CA ILE A 404 12.85 -9.87 16.50
C ILE A 404 11.62 -10.20 17.35
N PRO A 405 10.36 -9.88 16.95
CA PRO A 405 9.18 -10.23 17.75
C PRO A 405 9.03 -11.74 17.98
N LEU A 406 9.37 -12.56 16.98
CA LEU A 406 9.32 -14.03 17.09
C LEU A 406 10.36 -14.55 18.08
N PHE A 407 11.58 -14.02 18.04
CA PHE A 407 12.62 -14.35 19.01
C PHE A 407 12.24 -13.91 20.43
N ALA A 408 11.60 -12.75 20.58
CA ALA A 408 11.11 -12.29 21.88
C ALA A 408 10.04 -13.25 22.45
N ILE A 409 9.13 -13.75 21.61
CA ILE A 409 8.15 -14.78 21.99
C ILE A 409 8.84 -16.07 22.42
N LEU A 410 9.80 -16.56 21.62
CA LEU A 410 10.57 -17.76 21.94
C LEU A 410 11.33 -17.62 23.26
N ALA A 411 12.04 -16.51 23.45
CA ALA A 411 12.81 -16.23 24.65
C ALA A 411 11.91 -16.15 25.91
N ASN A 412 10.79 -15.43 25.82
CA ASN A 412 9.82 -15.35 26.89
C ASN A 412 9.26 -16.75 27.25
N PHE A 413 8.98 -17.57 26.25
CA PHE A 413 8.49 -18.93 26.45
C PHE A 413 9.53 -19.83 27.15
N ILE A 414 10.79 -19.77 26.73
CA ILE A 414 11.90 -20.55 27.31
C ILE A 414 12.24 -20.07 28.73
N TYR A 415 12.13 -18.77 29.02
CA TYR A 415 12.40 -18.25 30.36
C TYR A 415 11.26 -18.57 31.34
N SER A 416 10.01 -18.36 30.91
CA SER A 416 8.84 -18.47 31.78
C SER A 416 8.55 -19.91 32.23
N PHE A 417 8.89 -20.94 31.44
CA PHE A 417 8.69 -22.38 31.69
C PHE A 417 7.32 -22.84 32.21
N LYS A 418 6.36 -21.92 32.28
CA LYS A 418 4.94 -22.17 32.41
C LYS A 418 4.36 -21.93 31.04
N SER A 419 4.05 -23.01 30.33
CA SER A 419 3.05 -22.92 29.28
C SER A 419 1.74 -22.51 29.95
N SER A 420 1.50 -21.20 30.04
CA SER A 420 0.12 -20.74 30.12
C SER A 420 -0.47 -21.14 28.77
N ARG A 421 -1.18 -22.26 28.72
CA ARG A 421 -2.02 -22.58 27.57
C ARG A 421 -2.81 -21.32 27.27
N VAL A 422 -2.69 -20.83 26.03
CA VAL A 422 -3.46 -19.67 25.59
C VAL A 422 -4.91 -19.93 25.97
N THR A 423 -5.41 -19.11 26.88
CA THR A 423 -6.78 -19.27 27.36
C THR A 423 -7.73 -19.03 26.19
N GLU A 424 -8.93 -19.60 26.24
CA GLU A 424 -9.93 -19.36 25.20
C GLU A 424 -10.18 -17.86 25.00
N GLN A 425 -10.12 -17.07 26.08
CA GLN A 425 -10.25 -15.61 26.03
C GLN A 425 -9.10 -14.95 25.28
N GLN A 426 -7.84 -15.33 25.55
CA GLN A 426 -6.68 -14.81 24.82
C GLN A 426 -6.70 -15.23 23.35
N GLY A 427 -7.10 -16.48 23.04
CA GLY A 427 -7.25 -16.95 21.67
C GLY A 427 -8.32 -16.19 20.89
N ARG A 428 -9.47 -15.89 21.53
CA ARG A 428 -10.50 -15.02 20.95
C ARG A 428 -9.97 -13.61 20.68
N VAL A 429 -9.25 -13.00 21.62
CA VAL A 429 -8.67 -11.65 21.43
C VAL A 429 -7.67 -11.64 20.26
N LEU A 430 -6.80 -12.65 20.17
CA LEU A 430 -5.86 -12.78 19.05
C LEU A 430 -6.58 -12.90 17.69
N LYS A 431 -7.69 -13.66 17.65
CA LYS A 431 -8.55 -13.78 16.47
C LYS A 431 -9.21 -12.45 16.10
N LEU A 432 -9.66 -11.68 17.08
CA LEU A 432 -10.18 -10.35 16.84
C LEU A 432 -9.09 -9.45 16.27
N VAL A 433 -7.97 -9.26 16.97
CA VAL A 433 -6.89 -8.36 16.54
C VAL A 433 -6.37 -8.74 15.15
N GLY A 434 -6.07 -10.02 14.92
CA GLY A 434 -5.61 -10.48 13.60
C GLY A 434 -6.68 -10.35 12.52
N GLY A 435 -7.95 -10.64 12.84
CA GLY A 435 -9.07 -10.48 11.93
C GLY A 435 -9.32 -9.02 11.52
N LEU A 436 -9.16 -8.09 12.46
CA LEU A 436 -9.24 -6.66 12.23
C LEU A 436 -8.09 -6.15 11.33
N PHE A 437 -6.86 -6.62 11.58
CA PHE A 437 -5.70 -6.32 10.73
C PHE A 437 -5.90 -6.83 9.29
N MET A 438 -6.31 -8.09 9.13
CA MET A 438 -6.60 -8.69 7.82
C MET A 438 -7.73 -7.94 7.10
N LEU A 439 -8.82 -7.63 7.80
CA LEU A 439 -9.95 -6.90 7.21
C LEU A 439 -9.52 -5.50 6.73
N PHE A 440 -8.75 -4.78 7.54
CA PHE A 440 -8.25 -3.45 7.18
C PHE A 440 -7.40 -3.51 5.90
N PHE A 441 -6.37 -4.36 5.86
CA PHE A 441 -5.49 -4.44 4.70
C PHE A 441 -6.17 -5.03 3.46
N GLY A 442 -7.04 -6.03 3.65
CA GLY A 442 -7.84 -6.61 2.55
C GLY A 442 -8.75 -5.58 1.88
N LEU A 443 -9.39 -4.70 2.65
CA LEU A 443 -10.22 -3.62 2.11
C LEU A 443 -9.39 -2.54 1.39
N VAL A 444 -8.23 -2.16 1.96
CA VAL A 444 -7.31 -1.20 1.32
C VAL A 444 -6.88 -1.72 -0.05
N MET A 445 -6.54 -3.02 -0.16
CA MET A 445 -6.17 -3.66 -1.43
C MET A 445 -7.28 -3.64 -2.48
N ILE A 446 -8.55 -3.70 -2.07
CA ILE A 446 -9.70 -3.71 -2.97
C ILE A 446 -10.05 -2.30 -3.46
N VAL A 447 -10.03 -1.31 -2.56
CA VAL A 447 -10.60 0.03 -2.83
C VAL A 447 -9.56 1.00 -3.36
N LYS A 448 -8.34 0.98 -2.84
CA LYS A 448 -7.23 1.81 -3.35
C LYS A 448 -5.98 0.94 -3.58
N PRO A 449 -5.98 0.04 -4.56
CA PRO A 449 -4.78 -0.75 -4.90
C PRO A 449 -3.61 0.15 -5.32
N GLN A 450 -3.87 1.37 -5.83
CA GLN A 450 -2.87 2.35 -6.23
C GLN A 450 -2.01 2.87 -5.07
N LEU A 451 -2.56 2.92 -3.84
CA LEU A 451 -1.77 3.19 -2.61
C LEU A 451 -0.71 2.10 -2.35
N LEU A 452 -0.83 0.94 -3.01
CA LEU A 452 0.00 -0.25 -2.79
C LEU A 452 0.92 -0.55 -3.97
N LEU A 453 0.64 0.05 -5.12
CA LEU A 453 1.46 0.05 -6.33
C LEU A 453 2.49 1.19 -6.32
N LEU A 454 2.67 1.88 -5.19
CA LEU A 454 3.58 3.01 -4.99
C LEU A 454 5.05 2.64 -5.25
N GLY A 455 5.44 2.54 -6.51
CA GLY A 455 6.82 2.45 -7.00
C GLY A 455 7.04 3.43 -8.13
#